data_AF-A0A9X0AQ69-F1
#
_entry.id   AF-A0A9X0AQ69-F1
#
_cell.length_a   1.000
_cell.length_b   1.000
_cell.length_c   1.000
_cell.angle_alpha   90.00
_cell.angle_beta   90.00
_cell.angle_gamma   90.00
#
_symmetry.space_group_name_H-M   'P 1'
#
loop_
_entity.id
_entity.type
_entity.pdbx_description
1 polymer ?
#
loop_
_entity_poly.entity_id
_entity_poly.type
_entity_poly.pdbx_seq_one_letter_code
_entity_poly.pdbx_strand_id
1 'polypeptide(L)'
;MSYQMQALPGITLHGEPEKTGVYDQQEIVTIITQYYELLAKMRYFPSSYIKYAPHDPPIDVDLAKSYNLEPQVIELLQALPYVEGYSNEDEFILGGSFADMRSPEVLRQSRDPGYCSPDGGFDDEDGEYMRPWELCINECGNGGAMMFLDTRMVRLLSCRYYILSY
;
A
#
# COMPACT_ATOMS: atom_id res chain seq x y z
N MET A 1 -9.55 -27.00 8.20
CA MET A 1 -9.59 -27.58 6.85
C MET A 1 -8.21 -27.37 6.24
N SER A 2 -7.47 -28.45 5.95
CA SER A 2 -6.11 -28.37 5.42
C SER A 2 -6.14 -28.09 3.91
N TYR A 3 -5.53 -27.00 3.46
CA TYR A 3 -5.36 -26.70 2.04
C TYR A 3 -4.34 -27.67 1.46
N GLN A 4 -4.76 -28.56 0.56
CA GLN A 4 -3.83 -29.34 -0.26
C GLN A 4 -3.37 -28.47 -1.42
N MET A 5 -2.07 -28.17 -1.48
CA MET A 5 -1.48 -27.55 -2.66
C MET A 5 -1.59 -28.51 -3.85
N GLN A 6 -2.43 -28.18 -4.82
CA GLN A 6 -2.41 -28.84 -6.12
C GLN A 6 -1.21 -28.29 -6.90
N ALA A 7 -0.16 -29.09 -7.03
CA ALA A 7 0.99 -28.77 -7.87
C ALA A 7 0.59 -28.85 -9.35
N LEU A 8 0.70 -27.73 -10.07
CA LEU A 8 0.63 -27.71 -11.53
C LEU A 8 1.93 -28.33 -12.10
N PRO A 9 1.85 -29.28 -13.04
CA PRO A 9 3.04 -29.94 -13.57
C PRO A 9 3.91 -28.97 -14.37
N GLY A 10 5.17 -28.83 -13.98
CA GLY A 10 6.21 -28.09 -14.73
C GLY A 10 6.59 -26.71 -14.18
N ILE A 11 5.95 -26.23 -13.11
CA ILE A 11 6.32 -24.96 -12.46
C ILE A 11 6.76 -25.26 -11.02
N THR A 12 8.07 -25.22 -10.77
CA THR A 12 8.60 -25.21 -9.41
C THR A 12 8.46 -23.79 -8.87
N LEU A 13 7.42 -23.55 -8.08
CA LEU A 13 7.34 -22.33 -7.28
C LEU A 13 8.38 -22.44 -6.16
N HIS A 14 9.48 -21.69 -6.28
CA HIS A 14 10.44 -21.50 -5.20
C HIS A 14 9.86 -20.54 -4.15
N GLY A 15 8.81 -20.98 -3.46
CA GLY A 15 8.35 -20.35 -2.23
C GLY A 15 9.03 -21.04 -1.08
N GLU A 16 9.98 -20.37 -0.44
CA GLU A 16 10.39 -20.74 0.93
C GLU A 16 9.13 -20.80 1.83
N PRO A 17 9.08 -21.68 2.84
CA PRO A 17 7.94 -21.77 3.73
C PRO A 17 7.59 -20.39 4.31
N GLU A 18 6.29 -20.09 4.42
CA GLU A 18 5.73 -18.86 4.99
C GLU A 18 6.42 -18.60 6.34
N LYS A 19 7.36 -17.64 6.38
CA LYS A 19 7.94 -17.17 7.65
C LYS A 19 6.75 -16.77 8.51
N THR A 20 6.64 -17.34 9.71
CA THR A 20 5.72 -16.83 10.75
C THR A 20 6.12 -15.37 11.00
N GLY A 21 5.37 -14.45 10.39
CA GLY A 21 5.82 -13.09 10.07
C GLY A 21 6.10 -12.25 11.31
N VAL A 22 7.37 -12.15 11.69
CA VAL A 22 7.83 -11.10 12.58
C VAL A 22 8.02 -9.86 11.72
N TYR A 23 7.41 -8.73 12.11
CA TYR A 23 7.63 -7.46 11.44
C TYR A 23 9.11 -7.10 11.42
N ASP A 24 9.65 -6.90 10.21
CA ASP A 24 10.96 -6.33 9.97
C ASP A 24 10.81 -5.17 8.97
N GLN A 25 10.94 -3.94 9.49
CA GLN A 25 10.82 -2.73 8.69
C GLN A 25 11.82 -2.70 7.53
N GLN A 26 13.06 -3.14 7.77
CA GLN A 26 14.11 -3.09 6.76
C GLN A 26 13.84 -4.10 5.65
N GLU A 27 13.33 -5.28 5.99
CA GLU A 27 12.91 -6.29 5.00
C GLU A 27 11.78 -5.73 4.12
N ILE A 28 10.75 -5.11 4.72
CA ILE A 28 9.64 -4.50 3.98
C ILE A 28 10.13 -3.38 3.06
N VAL A 29 10.92 -2.44 3.57
CA VAL A 29 11.48 -1.33 2.78
C VAL A 29 12.29 -1.86 1.61
N THR A 30 13.10 -2.90 1.83
CA THR A 30 13.91 -3.54 0.80
C THR A 30 13.04 -4.15 -0.30
N ILE A 31 11.98 -4.88 0.07
CA ILE A 31 11.09 -5.55 -0.89
C ILE A 31 10.28 -4.53 -1.70
N ILE A 32 9.70 -3.52 -1.06
CA ILE A 32 8.94 -2.46 -1.76
C ILE A 32 9.86 -1.67 -2.69
N THR A 33 11.09 -1.39 -2.26
CA THR A 33 12.12 -0.77 -3.11
C THR A 33 12.40 -1.61 -4.36
N GLN A 34 12.68 -2.91 -4.17
CA GLN A 34 12.95 -3.82 -5.29
C GLN A 34 11.75 -3.92 -6.24
N TYR A 35 10.53 -3.89 -5.70
CA TYR A 35 9.31 -3.85 -6.50
C TYR A 35 9.25 -2.62 -7.40
N TYR A 36 9.41 -1.40 -6.86
CA TYR A 36 9.40 -0.17 -7.67
C TYR A 36 10.56 -0.13 -8.68
N GLU A 37 11.75 -0.59 -8.31
CA GLU A 37 12.88 -0.68 -9.23
C GLU A 37 12.64 -1.69 -10.37
N LEU A 38 11.96 -2.80 -10.08
CA LEU A 38 11.55 -3.76 -11.09
C LEU A 38 10.55 -3.13 -12.07
N LEU A 39 9.56 -2.38 -11.57
CA LEU A 39 8.61 -1.66 -12.42
C LEU A 39 9.30 -0.63 -13.32
N ALA A 40 10.27 0.12 -12.79
CA ALA A 40 11.08 1.03 -13.58
C ALA A 40 11.89 0.30 -14.67
N LYS A 41 12.49 -0.85 -14.34
CA LYS A 41 13.20 -1.70 -15.33
C LYS A 41 12.28 -2.21 -16.42
N MET A 42 11.03 -2.56 -16.07
CA MET A 42 9.98 -2.95 -16.99
C MET A 42 9.39 -1.79 -17.81
N ARG A 43 9.91 -0.56 -17.62
CA ARG A 43 9.52 0.65 -18.36
C ARG A 43 8.10 1.14 -18.05
N TYR A 44 7.54 0.81 -16.89
CA TYR A 44 6.32 1.48 -16.43
C TYR A 44 6.60 2.98 -16.25
N PHE A 45 7.62 3.34 -15.49
CA PHE A 45 8.05 4.74 -15.30
C PHE A 45 9.58 4.90 -15.30
N PRO A 46 10.11 6.12 -15.48
CA PRO A 46 11.54 6.38 -15.33
C PRO A 46 12.02 6.12 -13.90
N SER A 47 13.18 5.50 -13.72
CA SER A 47 13.75 5.25 -12.38
C SER A 47 13.99 6.54 -11.57
N SER A 48 14.14 7.70 -12.24
CA SER A 48 14.26 9.01 -11.60
C SER A 48 13.02 9.45 -10.81
N TYR A 49 11.88 8.79 -11.03
CA TYR A 49 10.64 9.06 -10.31
C TYR A 49 10.61 8.38 -8.95
N ILE A 50 11.42 7.34 -8.72
CA ILE A 50 11.53 6.70 -7.41
C ILE A 50 12.31 7.64 -6.48
N LYS A 51 11.68 8.02 -5.37
CA LYS A 51 12.27 8.82 -4.31
C LYS A 51 12.44 7.95 -3.07
N TYR A 52 13.61 8.05 -2.46
CA TYR A 52 14.00 7.25 -1.31
C TYR A 52 13.98 8.11 -0.04
N ALA A 53 13.94 7.47 1.13
CA ALA A 53 14.19 8.14 2.40
C ALA A 53 15.67 8.58 2.54
N PRO A 54 15.99 9.63 3.30
CA PRO A 54 15.07 10.55 3.99
C PRO A 54 14.34 11.46 2.99
N HIS A 55 13.07 11.77 3.27
CA HIS A 55 12.20 12.53 2.37
C HIS A 55 12.31 14.04 2.58
N ASP A 56 12.22 14.79 1.48
CA ASP A 56 12.14 16.25 1.47
C ASP A 56 10.97 16.68 0.56
N PRO A 57 9.90 17.31 1.09
CA PRO A 57 9.64 17.53 2.51
C PRO A 57 9.46 16.22 3.29
N PRO A 58 9.66 16.21 4.62
CA PRO A 58 9.37 15.05 5.45
C PRO A 58 7.86 14.77 5.50
N ILE A 59 7.51 13.54 5.88
CA ILE A 59 6.14 13.16 6.21
C ILE A 59 5.63 14.02 7.38
N ASP A 60 4.37 14.46 7.29
CA ASP A 60 3.66 15.06 8.42
C ASP A 60 3.28 13.99 9.47
N VAL A 61 4.19 13.80 10.43
CA VAL A 61 4.04 12.82 11.52
C VAL A 61 2.88 13.20 12.46
N ASP A 62 2.59 14.48 12.66
CA ASP A 62 1.54 14.90 13.57
C ASP A 62 0.16 14.69 12.93
N LEU A 63 0.04 14.93 11.62
CA LEU A 63 -1.14 14.54 10.85
C LEU A 63 -1.35 13.02 10.88
N ALA A 64 -0.29 12.23 10.65
CA ALA A 64 -0.35 10.77 10.72
C ALA A 64 -0.87 10.27 12.09
N LYS A 65 -0.38 10.85 13.19
CA LYS A 65 -0.87 10.55 14.54
C LYS A 65 -2.33 10.95 14.74
N SER A 66 -2.76 12.07 14.15
CA SER A 66 -4.16 12.52 14.24
C SER A 66 -5.15 11.54 13.60
N TYR A 67 -4.69 10.74 12.64
CA TYR A 67 -5.44 9.64 12.03
C TYR A 67 -5.30 8.30 12.75
N ASN A 68 -4.80 8.32 13.99
CA ASN A 68 -4.65 7.15 14.85
C ASN A 68 -3.77 6.04 14.22
N LEU A 69 -2.80 6.42 13.37
CA LEU A 69 -1.82 5.47 12.84
C LEU A 69 -0.88 4.99 13.96
N GLU A 70 -0.57 3.70 13.95
CA GLU A 70 0.37 3.15 14.93
C GLU A 70 1.79 3.69 14.70
N PRO A 71 2.60 3.87 15.78
CA PRO A 71 3.97 4.35 15.65
C PRO A 71 4.81 3.57 14.64
N GLN A 72 4.62 2.24 14.59
CA GLN A 72 5.27 1.35 13.64
C GLN A 72 4.94 1.71 12.18
N VAL A 73 3.68 2.03 11.88
CA VAL A 73 3.26 2.43 10.53
C VAL A 73 3.85 3.79 10.17
N ILE A 74 3.89 4.73 11.12
CA ILE A 74 4.46 6.05 10.91
C ILE A 74 5.98 5.96 10.65
N GLU A 75 6.69 5.10 11.39
CA GLU A 75 8.11 4.82 11.15
C GLU A 75 8.35 4.20 9.78
N LEU A 76 7.51 3.25 9.37
CA LEU A 76 7.57 2.63 8.06
C LEU A 76 7.32 3.62 6.93
N LEU A 77 6.29 4.47 7.07
CA LEU A 77 5.92 5.48 6.08
C LEU A 77 7.06 6.47 5.81
N GLN A 78 7.85 6.80 6.83
CA GLN A 78 9.04 7.66 6.69
C GLN A 78 10.23 6.96 6.01
N ALA A 79 10.21 5.63 5.89
CA ALA A 79 11.30 4.83 5.34
C ALA A 79 11.00 4.27 3.94
N LEU A 80 9.73 4.12 3.58
CA LEU A 80 9.32 3.58 2.29
C LEU A 80 9.68 4.51 1.13
N PRO A 81 10.14 4.00 -0.01
CA PRO A 81 10.21 4.81 -1.21
C PRO A 81 8.80 5.16 -1.71
N TYR A 82 8.70 6.21 -2.52
CA TYR A 82 7.48 6.57 -3.25
C TYR A 82 7.83 6.94 -4.69
N VAL A 83 6.82 7.07 -5.55
CA VAL A 83 6.98 7.45 -6.96
C VAL A 83 6.41 8.86 -7.14
N GLU A 84 7.28 9.81 -7.50
CA GLU A 84 6.90 11.22 -7.71
C GLU A 84 6.65 11.52 -9.19
N GLY A 85 5.68 12.40 -9.47
CA GLY A 85 5.49 12.96 -10.81
C GLY A 85 4.91 11.99 -11.83
N TYR A 86 4.31 10.90 -11.35
CA TYR A 86 3.69 9.87 -12.18
C TYR A 86 2.19 9.79 -11.90
N SER A 87 1.42 10.54 -12.68
CA SER A 87 -0.04 10.48 -12.72
C SER A 87 -0.45 9.36 -13.66
N ASN A 88 -0.73 8.19 -13.10
CA ASN A 88 -1.20 7.06 -13.87
C ASN A 88 -2.65 6.76 -13.54
N GLU A 89 -3.54 7.25 -14.38
CA GLU A 89 -4.88 6.65 -14.52
C GLU A 89 -4.84 5.42 -15.45
N ASP A 90 -3.67 4.80 -15.62
CA ASP A 90 -3.46 3.66 -16.50
C ASP A 90 -3.88 2.33 -15.84
N GLU A 91 -4.21 1.35 -16.68
CA GLU A 91 -4.70 0.01 -16.31
C GLU A 91 -3.78 -0.79 -15.37
N PHE A 92 -2.51 -0.40 -15.20
CA PHE A 92 -1.52 -1.20 -14.46
C PHE A 92 -1.86 -1.37 -12.97
N ILE A 93 -2.25 -0.28 -12.29
CA ILE A 93 -2.83 -0.34 -10.94
C ILE A 93 -4.36 -0.25 -11.06
N LEU A 94 -4.91 -0.83 -12.12
CA LEU A 94 -6.33 -0.87 -12.43
C LEU A 94 -6.99 0.52 -12.46
N GLY A 95 -6.25 1.56 -12.84
CA GLY A 95 -6.73 2.95 -12.84
C GLY A 95 -6.31 3.79 -11.62
N GLY A 96 -5.51 3.25 -10.69
CA GLY A 96 -4.91 4.02 -9.58
C GLY A 96 -3.48 4.50 -9.84
N SER A 97 -3.00 5.48 -9.06
CA SER A 97 -1.63 6.01 -9.09
C SER A 97 -0.80 5.54 -7.90
N PHE A 98 0.53 5.60 -8.00
CA PHE A 98 1.40 5.39 -6.84
C PHE A 98 1.24 6.54 -5.84
N ALA A 99 1.16 6.24 -4.55
CA ALA A 99 0.91 7.26 -3.54
C ALA A 99 2.18 8.03 -3.16
N ASP A 100 2.08 9.36 -3.17
CA ASP A 100 3.03 10.25 -2.50
C ASP A 100 2.50 10.67 -1.13
N MET A 101 2.89 9.91 -0.10
CA MET A 101 2.41 10.08 1.27
C MET A 101 2.92 11.34 1.98
N ARG A 102 3.80 12.12 1.34
CA ARG A 102 4.15 13.47 1.84
C ARG A 102 3.00 14.45 1.67
N SER A 103 2.09 14.19 0.72
CA SER A 103 0.91 15.01 0.51
C SER A 103 -0.12 14.77 1.62
N PRO A 104 -0.55 15.81 2.36
CA PRO A 104 -1.58 15.67 3.39
C PRO A 104 -2.88 15.09 2.85
N GLU A 105 -3.23 15.41 1.61
CA GLU A 105 -4.47 14.92 0.99
C GLU A 105 -4.37 13.44 0.63
N VAL A 106 -3.22 12.99 0.12
CA VAL A 106 -2.97 11.56 -0.14
C VAL A 106 -2.96 10.77 1.17
N LEU A 107 -2.33 11.31 2.22
CA LEU A 107 -2.31 10.68 3.55
C LEU A 107 -3.72 10.60 4.15
N ARG A 108 -4.52 11.67 4.05
CA ARG A 108 -5.94 11.66 4.45
C ARG A 108 -6.72 10.60 3.67
N GLN A 109 -6.57 10.61 2.34
CA GLN A 109 -7.28 9.69 1.46
C GLN A 109 -6.88 8.24 1.69
N SER A 110 -5.64 7.97 2.11
CA SER A 110 -5.18 6.62 2.46
C SER A 110 -5.97 5.98 3.61
N ARG A 111 -6.71 6.77 4.41
CA ARG A 111 -7.54 6.30 5.52
C ARG A 111 -8.97 6.00 5.13
N ASP A 112 -9.48 6.67 4.10
CA ASP A 112 -10.79 6.43 3.49
C ASP A 112 -10.64 6.30 1.97
N PRO A 113 -9.96 5.25 1.49
CA PRO A 113 -9.53 5.19 0.11
C PRO A 113 -10.70 4.91 -0.85
N GLY A 114 -11.86 4.49 -0.34
CA GLY A 114 -13.12 4.36 -1.10
C GLY A 114 -13.93 5.66 -1.22
N TYR A 115 -13.52 6.76 -0.58
CA TYR A 115 -14.34 7.98 -0.42
C TYR A 115 -15.73 7.67 0.19
N CYS A 116 -15.81 6.66 1.05
CA CYS A 116 -17.08 6.21 1.59
C CYS A 116 -17.55 7.09 2.75
N SER A 117 -16.71 7.98 3.27
CA SER A 117 -16.99 8.82 4.44
C SER A 117 -17.54 7.97 5.59
N PRO A 118 -16.74 7.01 6.10
CA PRO A 118 -17.24 5.99 7.01
C PRO A 118 -17.91 6.59 8.26
N ASP A 119 -19.02 5.99 8.66
CA ASP A 119 -19.78 6.33 9.86
C ASP A 119 -19.87 5.09 10.77
N GLY A 120 -19.26 5.20 11.95
CA GLY A 120 -19.15 4.09 12.90
C GLY A 120 -17.75 3.45 12.98
N GLY A 121 -17.67 2.37 13.74
CA GLY A 121 -16.45 1.61 13.98
C GLY A 121 -16.18 0.55 12.92
N PHE A 122 -14.99 -0.03 12.99
CA PHE A 122 -14.44 -1.05 12.08
C PHE A 122 -15.28 -2.29 11.73
N ASP A 123 -16.35 -2.57 12.48
CA ASP A 123 -17.24 -3.72 12.31
C ASP A 123 -18.64 -3.29 11.84
N ASP A 124 -18.87 -1.98 11.64
CA ASP A 124 -20.12 -1.43 11.13
C ASP A 124 -20.16 -1.49 9.59
N GLU A 125 -21.36 -1.56 9.01
CA GLU A 125 -21.58 -1.74 7.56
C GLU A 125 -20.92 -0.62 6.73
N ASP A 126 -20.99 0.62 7.22
CA ASP A 126 -20.33 1.80 6.66
C ASP A 126 -19.15 2.28 7.54
N GLY A 127 -18.60 1.40 8.37
CA GLY A 127 -17.58 1.75 9.35
C GLY A 127 -16.19 2.00 8.78
N GLU A 128 -15.24 2.41 9.64
CA GLU A 128 -13.84 2.62 9.24
C GLU A 128 -13.30 1.38 8.50
N TYR A 129 -12.69 1.59 7.33
CA TYR A 129 -12.15 0.49 6.53
C TYR A 129 -10.70 0.15 6.91
N MET A 130 -9.87 1.19 7.05
CA MET A 130 -8.43 1.06 7.24
C MET A 130 -8.05 0.96 8.71
N ARG A 131 -7.50 -0.18 9.14
CA ARG A 131 -7.05 -0.37 10.52
C ARG A 131 -5.82 0.50 10.83
N PRO A 132 -5.54 0.85 12.10
CA PRO A 132 -4.38 1.65 12.51
C PRO A 132 -3.00 1.12 12.08
N TRP A 133 -2.91 -0.20 11.86
CA TRP A 133 -1.69 -0.93 11.45
C TRP A 133 -1.63 -1.22 9.94
N GLU A 134 -2.59 -0.71 9.16
CA GLU A 134 -2.65 -0.89 7.72
C GLU A 134 -2.30 0.41 7.00
N LEU A 135 -1.48 0.29 5.96
CA LEU A 135 -1.03 1.40 5.13
C LEU A 135 -1.41 1.16 3.67
N CYS A 136 -2.23 2.04 3.09
CA CYS A 136 -2.44 2.08 1.64
C CYS A 136 -1.17 2.60 0.96
N ILE A 137 -0.71 1.97 -0.12
CA ILE A 137 0.54 2.37 -0.82
C ILE A 137 0.29 2.90 -2.25
N ASN A 138 -0.97 2.96 -2.66
CA ASN A 138 -1.39 3.58 -3.92
C ASN A 138 -2.64 4.45 -3.68
N GLU A 139 -2.87 5.40 -4.55
CA GLU A 139 -4.11 6.16 -4.57
C GLU A 139 -5.18 5.37 -5.34
N CYS A 140 -6.41 5.42 -4.84
CA CYS A 140 -7.55 4.78 -5.48
C CYS A 140 -8.07 5.68 -6.60
N GLY A 141 -7.98 5.21 -7.84
CA GLY A 141 -8.69 5.81 -8.96
C GLY A 141 -10.09 5.22 -9.15
N ASN A 142 -10.86 5.79 -10.08
CA ASN A 142 -12.23 5.34 -10.31
C ASN A 142 -12.26 3.89 -10.85
N GLY A 143 -12.72 2.93 -10.02
CA GLY A 143 -12.79 1.51 -10.37
C GLY A 143 -11.49 0.71 -10.17
N GLY A 144 -10.55 1.27 -9.39
CA GLY A 144 -9.22 0.71 -9.19
C GLY A 144 -9.07 -0.39 -8.15
N ALA A 145 -7.85 -0.91 -8.08
CA ALA A 145 -7.43 -1.77 -6.97
C ALA A 145 -6.65 -0.94 -5.96
N MET A 146 -6.91 -1.23 -4.70
CA MET A 146 -6.19 -0.67 -3.57
C MET A 146 -5.25 -1.75 -3.03
N MET A 147 -4.03 -1.34 -2.73
CA MET A 147 -2.98 -2.16 -2.16
C MET A 147 -2.67 -1.65 -0.77
N PHE A 148 -2.78 -2.54 0.22
CA PHE A 148 -2.54 -2.22 1.61
C PHE A 148 -1.47 -3.13 2.16
N LEU A 149 -0.56 -2.55 2.93
CA LEU A 149 0.41 -3.28 3.71
C LEU A 149 -0.09 -3.38 5.15
N ASP A 150 -0.33 -4.60 5.62
CA ASP A 150 -0.59 -4.92 7.02
C ASP A 150 0.75 -5.14 7.73
N THR A 151 1.11 -4.25 8.66
CA THR A 151 2.40 -4.35 9.38
C THR A 151 2.40 -5.40 10.47
N ARG A 152 1.24 -5.85 10.97
CA ARG A 152 1.13 -6.87 12.01
C ARG A 152 1.25 -8.28 11.44
N MET A 153 0.68 -8.50 10.26
CA MET A 153 0.75 -9.79 9.57
C MET A 153 1.86 -9.86 8.53
N VAL A 154 2.47 -8.72 8.18
CA VAL A 154 3.50 -8.59 7.13
C VAL A 154 2.98 -9.09 5.79
N ARG A 155 1.83 -8.55 5.37
CA ARG A 155 1.12 -8.97 4.14
C ARG A 155 0.80 -7.77 3.28
N LEU A 156 1.01 -7.91 1.97
CA LEU A 156 0.45 -7.01 0.98
C LEU A 156 -0.90 -7.58 0.52
N LEU A 157 -1.97 -6.86 0.81
CA LEU A 157 -3.34 -7.20 0.43
C LEU A 157 -3.74 -6.32 -0.75
N SER A 158 -4.45 -6.90 -1.73
CA SER A 158 -5.07 -6.14 -2.80
C SER A 158 -6.59 -6.33 -2.74
N CYS A 159 -7.32 -5.22 -2.70
CA CYS A 159 -8.77 -5.22 -2.73
C CYS A 159 -9.26 -4.40 -3.92
N ARG A 160 -10.27 -4.92 -4.64
CA ARG A 160 -10.87 -4.23 -5.76
C ARG A 160 -12.08 -3.44 -5.30
N TYR A 161 -12.10 -2.15 -5.63
CA TYR A 161 -13.24 -1.29 -5.34
C TYR A 161 -13.90 -0.81 -6.63
N TYR A 162 -15.23 -0.84 -6.62
CA TYR A 162 -16.04 -0.15 -7.61
C TYR A 162 -16.67 1.04 -6.91
N ILE A 163 -16.17 2.24 -7.19
CA ILE A 163 -16.88 3.46 -6.82
C ILE A 163 -18.09 3.52 -7.76
N LEU A 164 -19.27 3.12 -7.28
CA LEU A 164 -20.52 3.30 -8.01
C LEU A 164 -20.82 4.80 -8.03
N SER A 165 -20.44 5.48 -9.12
CA SER A 165 -20.91 6.83 -9.39
C SER A 165 -22.43 6.76 -9.64
N TYR A 166 -23.23 7.23 -8.70
CA TYR A 166 -24.66 7.48 -8.89
C TYR A 166 -24.91 8.89 -9.41
#